data_AF-A0A7W1YD12-F1
#
_entry.id   AF-A0A7W1YD12-F1
#
_cell.length_a   1.000
_cell.length_b   1.000
_cell.length_c   1.000
_cell.angle_alpha   90.00
_cell.angle_beta   90.00
_cell.angle_gamma   90.00
#
_symmetry.space_group_name_H-M   'P 1'
#
loop_
_entity.id
_entity.type
_entity.pdbx_description
1 polymer ?
#
loop_
_entity_poly.entity_id
_entity_poly.type
_entity_poly.pdbx_seq_one_letter_code
_entity_poly.pdbx_strand_id
1 'polypeptide(L)'
;MYSGSVSPTPRWYWISAIWLGIGLFDATQTVVVMRSEGMHHAWTALFFATLLSWATWALATPFVIRIGNRYPLSRSRPGNWLIHLVTCLATGGVYAAWTAGLERVLNPWTPSAAPGPFLQLWLSKFTNSIVAFSFLYGTILLIGHVLDSRERLARQQMETARLNEQLSQAQLNALRRQIEPHFLF
;
A
#
# COMPACT_ATOMS: atom_id res chain seq x y z
N MET A 1 -22.68 -31.08 5.17
CA MET A 1 -21.42 -30.51 4.64
C MET A 1 -21.63 -29.03 4.37
N TYR A 2 -21.25 -28.16 5.30
CA TYR A 2 -21.26 -26.71 5.09
C TYR A 2 -19.89 -26.32 4.51
N SER A 3 -19.82 -26.11 3.20
CA SER A 3 -18.70 -25.41 2.58
C SER A 3 -18.83 -23.93 2.93
N GLY A 4 -18.20 -23.53 4.04
CA GLY A 4 -18.01 -22.12 4.37
C GLY A 4 -17.14 -21.48 3.30
N SER A 5 -17.77 -20.78 2.36
CA SER A 5 -17.08 -19.83 1.50
C SER A 5 -16.48 -18.77 2.40
N VAL A 6 -15.18 -18.88 2.67
CA VAL A 6 -14.41 -17.76 3.22
C VAL A 6 -14.46 -16.69 2.14
N SER A 7 -15.44 -15.78 2.25
CA SER A 7 -15.48 -14.57 1.45
C SER A 7 -14.09 -13.94 1.57
N PRO A 8 -13.37 -13.70 0.46
CA PRO A 8 -12.06 -13.08 0.55
C PRO A 8 -12.27 -11.74 1.23
N THR A 9 -11.74 -11.59 2.46
CA THR A 9 -11.81 -10.32 3.19
C THR A 9 -11.33 -9.24 2.23
N PRO A 10 -12.12 -8.19 1.98
CA PRO A 10 -11.78 -7.22 0.96
C PRO A 10 -10.38 -6.66 1.26
N ARG A 11 -9.49 -6.66 0.28
CA ARG A 11 -8.10 -6.15 0.43
C ARG A 11 -8.03 -4.77 1.08
N TRP A 12 -9.08 -3.95 0.91
CA TRP A 12 -9.19 -2.64 1.52
C TRP A 12 -9.25 -2.69 3.06
N TYR A 13 -9.89 -3.70 3.66
CA TYR A 13 -9.99 -3.86 5.11
C TYR A 13 -8.60 -3.95 5.75
N TRP A 14 -7.73 -4.81 5.20
CA TRP A 14 -6.36 -4.97 5.68
C TRP A 14 -5.51 -3.73 5.48
N ILE A 15 -5.65 -3.05 4.33
CA ILE A 15 -4.97 -1.77 4.08
C ILE A 15 -5.39 -0.76 5.15
N SER A 16 -6.70 -0.58 5.35
CA SER A 16 -7.22 0.34 6.36
C SER A 16 -6.79 -0.04 7.77
N ALA A 17 -6.81 -1.32 8.14
CA ALA A 17 -6.38 -1.78 9.45
C ALA A 17 -4.88 -1.52 9.71
N ILE A 18 -4.02 -1.76 8.71
CA ILE A 18 -2.58 -1.50 8.83
C ILE A 18 -2.32 -0.01 9.03
N TRP A 19 -2.90 0.85 8.18
CA TRP A 19 -2.69 2.30 8.29
C TRP A 19 -3.33 2.90 9.54
N LEU A 20 -4.47 2.37 9.98
CA LEU A 20 -5.07 2.74 11.26
C LEU A 20 -4.16 2.35 12.43
N GLY A 21 -3.58 1.16 12.41
CA GLY A 21 -2.63 0.71 13.42
C GLY A 21 -1.37 1.58 13.47
N ILE A 22 -0.79 1.91 12.31
CA ILE A 22 0.35 2.83 12.21
C ILE A 22 -0.03 4.21 12.75
N GLY A 23 -1.18 4.75 12.33
CA GLY A 23 -1.63 6.06 12.79
C GLY A 23 -1.97 6.11 14.27
N LEU A 24 -2.50 5.03 14.84
CA LEU A 24 -2.77 4.93 16.27
C LEU A 24 -1.47 4.90 17.07
N PHE A 25 -0.50 4.13 16.60
CA PHE A 25 0.83 4.07 17.19
C PHE A 25 1.53 5.43 17.15
N ASP A 26 1.58 6.06 15.98
CA ASP A 26 2.22 7.36 15.76
C ASP A 26 1.55 8.50 16.56
N ALA A 27 0.21 8.55 16.58
CA ALA A 27 -0.53 9.52 17.37
C ALA A 27 -0.27 9.36 18.87
N THR A 28 -0.26 8.11 19.36
CA THR A 28 0.05 7.81 20.76
C THR A 28 1.49 8.18 21.10
N GLN A 29 2.45 7.77 20.27
CA GLN A 29 3.86 8.05 20.45
C GLN A 29 4.13 9.56 20.45
N THR A 30 3.53 10.30 19.52
CA THR A 30 3.65 11.77 19.43
C THR A 30 3.18 12.42 20.73
N VAL A 31 1.97 12.08 21.21
CA VAL A 31 1.43 12.66 22.46
C VAL A 31 2.31 12.32 23.66
N VAL A 32 2.75 11.05 23.78
CA VAL A 32 3.58 10.60 24.91
C VAL A 32 4.93 11.29 24.93
N VAL A 33 5.64 11.33 23.80
CA VAL A 33 6.96 11.95 23.71
C VAL A 33 6.87 13.45 24.00
N MET A 34 5.95 14.16 23.35
CA MET A 34 5.82 15.60 23.53
C MET A 34 5.43 15.98 24.96
N ARG A 35 4.57 15.18 25.60
CA ARG A 35 4.22 15.36 27.00
C ARG A 35 5.40 15.08 27.93
N SER A 36 6.24 14.09 27.60
CA SER A 36 7.46 13.78 28.37
C SER A 36 8.53 14.87 28.28
N GLU A 37 8.57 15.60 27.16
CA GLU A 37 9.44 16.76 26.95
C GLU A 37 8.91 18.04 27.62
N GLY A 38 7.79 17.97 28.34
CA GLY A 38 7.19 19.12 29.03
C GLY A 38 6.48 20.12 28.10
N MET A 39 6.24 19.75 26.84
CA MET A 39 5.51 20.60 25.91
C MET A 39 4.02 20.68 26.26
N HIS A 40 3.39 21.78 25.88
CA HIS A 40 1.97 22.05 26.15
C HIS A 40 1.23 22.20 24.82
N HIS A 41 0.34 21.25 24.53
CA HIS A 41 -0.44 21.18 23.29
C HIS A 41 -1.89 20.83 23.58
N ALA A 42 -2.77 21.00 22.59
CA ALA A 42 -4.13 20.47 22.68
C ALA A 42 -4.09 18.96 22.42
N TRP A 43 -3.87 18.16 23.47
CA TRP A 43 -3.56 16.73 23.37
C TRP A 43 -4.56 15.92 22.55
N THR A 44 -5.85 16.17 22.72
CA THR A 44 -6.91 15.51 21.95
C THR A 44 -6.87 15.90 20.48
N ALA A 45 -6.76 17.20 20.20
CA ALA A 45 -6.62 17.71 18.84
C ALA A 45 -5.35 17.18 18.15
N LEU A 46 -4.23 17.12 18.88
CA LEU A 46 -2.96 16.58 18.40
C LEU A 46 -3.09 15.10 18.06
N PHE A 47 -3.65 14.30 18.96
CA PHE A 47 -3.89 12.88 18.72
C PHE A 47 -4.74 12.65 17.46
N PHE A 48 -5.88 13.32 17.34
CA PHE A 48 -6.76 13.13 16.19
C PHE A 48 -6.18 13.73 14.89
N ALA A 49 -5.48 14.87 14.95
CA ALA A 49 -4.80 15.44 13.79
C ALA A 49 -3.72 14.48 13.25
N THR A 50 -2.90 13.91 14.15
CA THR A 50 -1.90 12.91 13.77
C THR A 50 -2.57 11.64 13.23
N LEU A 51 -3.56 11.08 13.92
CA LEU A 51 -4.26 9.87 13.48
C LEU A 51 -4.94 10.05 12.11
N LEU A 52 -5.68 11.15 11.91
CA LEU A 52 -6.36 11.42 10.65
C LEU A 52 -5.39 11.72 9.51
N SER A 53 -4.17 12.17 9.78
CA SER A 53 -3.17 12.39 8.73
C SER A 53 -2.88 11.11 7.92
N TRP A 54 -2.87 9.96 8.60
CA TRP A 54 -2.61 8.63 8.01
C TRP A 54 -3.74 8.13 7.11
N ALA A 55 -4.96 8.68 7.20
CA ALA A 55 -6.06 8.34 6.29
C ALA A 55 -5.68 8.59 4.82
N THR A 56 -4.82 9.58 4.57
CA THR A 56 -4.28 9.87 3.24
C THR A 56 -3.57 8.67 2.64
N TRP A 57 -2.78 7.96 3.45
CA TRP A 57 -2.00 6.80 3.01
C TRP A 57 -2.87 5.56 2.79
N ALA A 58 -3.91 5.37 3.61
CA ALA A 58 -4.91 4.33 3.39
C ALA A 58 -5.60 4.46 2.04
N LEU A 59 -5.94 5.69 1.64
CA LEU A 59 -6.56 5.98 0.34
C LEU A 59 -5.54 5.97 -0.81
N ALA A 60 -4.32 6.45 -0.58
CA ALA A 60 -3.28 6.50 -1.60
C ALA A 60 -2.76 5.10 -1.98
N THR A 61 -2.64 4.18 -1.01
CA THR A 61 -2.08 2.83 -1.22
C THR A 61 -2.65 2.08 -2.43
N PRO A 62 -3.98 1.88 -2.57
CA PRO A 62 -4.52 1.18 -3.73
C PRO A 62 -4.24 1.91 -5.05
N PHE A 63 -4.17 3.25 -5.03
CA PHE A 63 -3.82 4.04 -6.19
C PHE A 63 -2.34 3.87 -6.59
N VAL A 64 -1.42 3.94 -5.61
CA VAL A 64 0.02 3.71 -5.82
C VAL A 64 0.28 2.32 -6.38
N ILE A 65 -0.36 1.29 -5.84
CA ILE A 65 -0.24 -0.09 -6.35
C ILE A 65 -0.73 -0.19 -7.80
N ARG A 66 -1.87 0.45 -8.15
CA ARG A 66 -2.36 0.48 -9.54
C ARG A 66 -1.38 1.15 -10.49
N ILE A 67 -0.78 2.28 -10.08
CA ILE A 67 0.26 2.96 -10.85
C ILE A 67 1.48 2.04 -11.04
N GLY A 68 1.95 1.38 -9.98
CA GLY A 68 3.08 0.43 -10.05
C GLY A 68 2.84 -0.75 -11.00
N ASN A 69 1.61 -1.26 -11.05
CA ASN A 69 1.26 -2.35 -11.98
C ASN A 69 1.15 -1.87 -13.43
N ARG A 70 0.65 -0.64 -13.65
CA ARG A 70 0.48 -0.06 -15.00
C ARG A 70 1.79 0.44 -15.60
N TYR A 71 2.69 0.97 -14.77
CA TYR A 71 3.94 1.60 -15.19
C TYR A 71 5.15 0.94 -14.51
N PRO A 72 5.43 -0.35 -14.79
CA PRO A 72 6.48 -1.09 -14.09
C PRO A 72 7.86 -0.44 -14.28
N LEU A 73 8.58 -0.26 -13.17
CA LEU A 73 9.94 0.30 -13.15
C LEU A 73 10.99 -0.64 -13.76
N SER A 74 10.70 -1.94 -13.85
CA SER A 74 11.60 -2.96 -14.43
C SER A 74 11.79 -2.84 -15.94
N ARG A 75 10.85 -2.20 -16.64
CA ARG A 75 11.00 -1.86 -18.04
C ARG A 75 11.69 -0.50 -18.07
N SER A 76 12.98 -0.44 -18.40
CA SER A 76 13.83 0.77 -18.45
C SER A 76 13.30 1.84 -19.42
N ARG A 77 12.13 2.41 -19.11
CA ARG A 77 11.47 3.48 -19.85
C ARG A 77 11.51 4.72 -18.97
N PRO A 78 12.23 5.79 -19.35
CA PRO A 78 12.37 6.98 -18.52
C PRO A 78 11.01 7.63 -18.19
N GLY A 79 10.02 7.51 -19.08
CA GLY A 79 8.65 8.00 -18.82
C GLY A 79 7.98 7.36 -17.60
N ASN A 80 8.27 6.09 -17.27
CA ASN A 80 7.69 5.45 -16.08
C ASN A 80 8.25 6.05 -14.79
N TRP A 81 9.55 6.33 -14.76
CA TRP A 81 10.20 7.00 -13.63
C TRP A 81 9.60 8.40 -13.40
N LEU A 82 9.36 9.15 -14.47
CA LEU A 82 8.70 10.45 -14.39
C LEU A 82 7.28 10.33 -13.83
N ILE A 83 6.49 9.34 -14.26
CA ILE A 83 5.15 9.09 -13.72
C ILE A 83 5.21 8.81 -12.21
N HIS A 84 6.16 7.99 -11.77
CA HIS A 84 6.32 7.71 -10.34
C HIS A 84 6.75 8.94 -9.54
N LEU A 85 7.67 9.75 -10.08
CA LEU A 85 8.09 11.00 -9.46
C LEU A 85 6.90 11.97 -9.31
N VAL A 86 6.16 12.21 -10.40
CA VAL A 86 4.99 13.10 -10.40
C VAL A 86 3.91 12.59 -9.44
N THR A 87 3.65 11.29 -9.46
CA THR A 87 2.64 10.67 -8.57
C THR A 87 3.06 10.76 -7.10
N CYS A 88 4.34 10.56 -6.80
CA CYS A 88 4.90 10.71 -5.46
C CYS A 88 4.74 12.15 -4.95
N LEU A 89 5.17 13.14 -5.76
CA LEU A 89 5.03 14.56 -5.42
C LEU A 89 3.56 14.97 -5.27
N ALA A 90 2.67 14.51 -6.15
CA ALA A 90 1.23 14.78 -6.05
C ALA A 90 0.63 14.18 -4.77
N THR A 91 0.99 12.94 -4.43
CA THR A 91 0.55 12.28 -3.19
C THR A 91 1.05 13.03 -1.96
N GLY A 92 2.33 13.44 -1.96
CA GLY A 92 2.91 14.27 -0.90
C GLY A 92 2.22 15.64 -0.79
N GLY A 93 1.86 16.26 -1.91
CA GLY A 93 1.12 17.52 -1.95
C GLY A 93 -0.27 17.42 -1.35
N VAL A 94 -0.99 16.33 -1.65
CA VAL A 94 -2.30 16.02 -1.05
C VAL A 94 -2.17 15.77 0.46
N TYR A 95 -1.18 14.98 0.87
CA TYR A 95 -0.88 14.75 2.30
C TYR A 95 -0.57 16.06 3.03
N ALA A 96 0.27 16.93 2.45
CA ALA A 96 0.58 18.23 3.02
C ALA A 96 -0.64 19.15 3.11
N ALA A 97 -1.54 19.12 2.11
CA ALA A 97 -2.77 19.91 2.12
C ALA A 97 -3.75 19.42 3.18
N TRP A 98 -3.89 18.11 3.31
CA TRP A 98 -4.73 17.48 4.32
C TRP A 98 -4.24 17.81 5.73
N THR A 99 -2.95 17.62 6.00
CA THR A 99 -2.36 17.91 7.31
C THR A 99 -2.36 19.39 7.66
N ALA A 100 -2.10 20.28 6.69
CA ALA A 100 -2.24 21.72 6.90
C ALA A 100 -3.71 22.13 7.19
N GLY A 101 -4.68 21.47 6.55
CA GLY A 101 -6.10 21.65 6.83
C GLY A 101 -6.47 21.21 8.24
N LEU A 102 -6.04 20.01 8.65
CA LEU A 102 -6.24 19.51 10.01
C LEU A 102 -5.61 20.44 11.06
N GLU A 103 -4.40 20.91 10.81
CA GLU A 103 -3.72 21.86 11.71
C GLU A 103 -4.47 23.18 11.82
N ARG A 104 -4.97 23.73 10.70
CA ARG A 104 -5.72 24.98 10.71
C ARG A 104 -7.06 24.86 11.43
N VAL A 105 -7.74 23.72 11.32
CA VAL A 105 -9.06 23.49 11.93
C VAL A 105 -8.95 23.09 13.41
N LEU A 106 -8.01 22.22 13.74
CA LEU A 106 -7.89 21.64 15.08
C LEU A 106 -6.90 22.40 15.99
N ASN A 107 -6.01 23.20 15.40
CA ASN A 107 -4.93 23.95 16.06
C ASN A 107 -4.20 23.13 17.16
N PRO A 108 -3.64 21.95 16.81
CA PRO A 108 -3.12 21.02 17.80
C PRO A 108 -1.88 21.55 18.54
N TRP A 109 -1.06 22.37 17.89
CA TRP A 109 0.26 22.78 18.41
C TRP A 109 0.23 24.00 19.32
N THR A 110 -0.54 25.03 18.97
CA THR A 110 -0.52 26.31 19.71
C THR A 110 -1.94 26.81 19.95
N PRO A 111 -2.65 26.26 20.95
CA PRO A 111 -4.06 26.59 21.20
C PRO A 111 -4.29 28.09 21.47
N SER A 112 -3.27 28.79 21.96
CA SER A 112 -3.28 30.23 22.28
C SER A 112 -2.97 31.15 21.11
N ALA A 113 -2.52 30.63 19.96
CA ALA A 113 -2.16 31.42 18.78
C ALA A 113 -2.98 30.99 17.56
N ALA A 114 -3.34 31.96 16.72
CA ALA A 114 -4.02 31.67 15.46
C ALA A 114 -3.08 30.90 14.51
N PRO A 115 -3.58 29.87 13.80
CA PRO A 115 -2.78 29.15 12.81
C PRO A 115 -2.28 30.09 11.71
N GLY A 116 -1.07 29.84 11.22
CA GLY A 116 -0.48 30.59 10.11
C GLY A 116 -1.30 30.49 8.80
N PRO A 117 -0.96 31.30 7.77
CA PRO A 117 -1.57 31.21 6.44
C PRO A 117 -1.49 29.78 5.88
N PHE A 118 -2.57 29.31 5.24
CA PHE A 118 -2.66 27.93 4.72
C PHE A 118 -1.49 27.58 3.79
N LEU A 119 -1.11 28.49 2.89
CA LEU A 119 -0.02 28.25 1.95
C LEU A 119 1.33 28.03 2.64
N GLN A 120 1.60 28.75 3.73
CA GLN A 120 2.82 28.60 4.52
C GLN A 120 2.83 27.27 5.28
N LEU A 121 1.70 26.90 5.88
CA LEU A 121 1.53 25.60 6.53
C LEU A 121 1.70 24.46 5.54
N TRP A 122 1.04 24.54 4.39
CA TRP A 122 1.14 23.56 3.31
C TRP A 122 2.58 23.39 2.84
N LEU A 123 3.27 24.49 2.52
CA LEU A 123 4.65 24.43 2.04
C LEU A 123 5.58 23.82 3.10
N SER A 124 5.42 24.22 4.37
CA SER A 124 6.17 23.66 5.49
C SER A 124 5.92 22.15 5.64
N LYS A 125 4.67 21.70 5.63
CA LYS A 125 4.34 20.27 5.70
C LYS A 125 4.90 19.49 4.52
N PHE A 126 4.83 20.06 3.32
CA PHE A 126 5.33 19.43 2.10
C PHE A 126 6.85 19.26 2.13
N THR A 127 7.60 20.32 2.43
CA THR A 127 9.07 20.27 2.44
C THR A 127 9.61 19.43 3.59
N ASN A 128 9.05 19.56 4.79
CA ASN A 128 9.49 18.79 5.95
C ASN A 128 9.18 17.29 5.83
N SER A 129 8.15 16.93 5.05
CA SER A 129 7.73 15.52 4.89
C SER A 129 8.27 14.87 3.61
N ILE A 130 9.11 15.57 2.82
CA ILE A 130 9.54 15.10 1.49
C ILE A 130 10.22 13.74 1.52
N VAL A 131 11.09 13.52 2.51
CA VAL A 131 11.78 12.25 2.70
C VAL A 131 10.79 11.18 3.14
N ALA A 132 9.93 11.48 4.11
CA ALA A 132 8.97 10.54 4.68
C ALA A 132 7.97 10.04 3.62
N PHE A 133 7.33 10.93 2.87
CA PHE A 133 6.38 10.50 1.84
C PHE A 133 7.06 9.78 0.68
N SER A 134 8.29 10.16 0.33
CA SER A 134 9.06 9.46 -0.72
C SER A 134 9.38 8.04 -0.30
N PHE A 135 9.77 7.86 0.96
CA PHE A 135 10.02 6.55 1.55
C PHE A 135 8.75 5.70 1.59
N LEU A 136 7.65 6.22 2.16
CA LEU A 136 6.37 5.51 2.22
C LEU A 136 5.86 5.11 0.83
N TYR A 137 5.92 6.01 -0.14
CA TYR A 137 5.56 5.73 -1.53
C TYR A 137 6.40 4.60 -2.12
N GLY A 138 7.73 4.66 -1.94
CA GLY A 138 8.66 3.60 -2.38
C GLY A 138 8.38 2.25 -1.71
N THR A 139 8.12 2.24 -0.40
CA THR A 139 7.77 1.03 0.35
C THR A 139 6.46 0.40 -0.14
N ILE A 140 5.42 1.21 -0.38
CA ILE A 140 4.15 0.72 -0.93
C ILE A 140 4.37 0.09 -2.30
N LEU A 141 5.13 0.75 -3.18
CA LEU A 141 5.47 0.21 -4.50
C LEU A 141 6.24 -1.11 -4.40
N LEU A 142 7.24 -1.18 -3.52
CA LEU A 142 8.05 -2.38 -3.32
C LEU A 142 7.18 -3.55 -2.83
N ILE A 143 6.36 -3.34 -1.81
CA ILE A 143 5.46 -4.36 -1.28
C ILE A 143 4.47 -4.81 -2.36
N GLY A 144 3.86 -3.86 -3.07
CA GLY A 144 2.96 -4.15 -4.18
C GLY A 144 3.62 -5.02 -5.25
N HIS A 145 4.86 -4.69 -5.63
CA HIS A 145 5.63 -5.45 -6.62
C HIS A 145 5.99 -6.86 -6.14
N VAL A 146 6.37 -7.03 -4.87
CA VAL A 146 6.68 -8.33 -4.28
C VAL A 146 5.43 -9.22 -4.23
N LEU A 147 4.29 -8.69 -3.78
CA LEU A 147 3.04 -9.45 -3.71
C LEU A 147 2.56 -9.91 -5.10
N ASP A 148 2.57 -9.00 -6.07
CA ASP A 148 2.19 -9.27 -7.45
C ASP A 148 3.13 -10.28 -8.13
N SER A 149 4.43 -10.22 -7.83
CA SER A 149 5.40 -11.21 -8.32
C SER A 149 5.22 -12.59 -7.69
N ARG A 150 4.89 -12.67 -6.39
CA ARG A 150 4.54 -13.94 -5.74
C ARG A 150 3.28 -14.56 -6.33
N GLU A 151 2.26 -13.76 -6.62
CA GLU A 151 1.04 -14.26 -7.28
C GLU A 151 1.33 -14.80 -8.69
N ARG A 152 2.17 -14.11 -9.47
CA ARG A 152 2.59 -14.59 -10.80
C ARG A 152 3.33 -15.92 -10.70
N LEU A 153 4.29 -16.04 -9.78
CA LEU A 153 5.07 -17.26 -9.58
C LEU A 153 4.17 -18.43 -9.16
N ALA A 154 3.22 -18.21 -8.24
CA ALA A 154 2.27 -19.23 -7.82
C ALA A 154 1.39 -19.70 -8.99
N ARG A 155 0.90 -18.78 -9.84
CA ARG A 155 0.11 -19.12 -11.03
C ARG A 155 0.92 -19.94 -12.03
N GLN A 156 2.16 -19.55 -12.29
CA GLN A 156 3.06 -20.28 -13.19
C GLN A 156 3.34 -21.70 -12.68
N GLN A 157 3.59 -21.87 -11.37
CA GLN A 157 3.80 -23.19 -10.77
C GLN A 157 2.57 -24.10 -10.92
N MET A 158 1.37 -23.58 -10.71
CA MET A 158 0.12 -24.33 -10.90
C MET A 158 -0.08 -24.75 -12.37
N GLU A 159 0.22 -23.87 -13.32
CA GLU A 159 0.12 -24.17 -14.75
C GLU A 159 1.14 -25.23 -15.18
N THR A 160 2.39 -25.11 -14.73
CA THR A 160 3.43 -26.12 -15.00
C THR A 160 3.07 -27.47 -14.42
N ALA A 161 2.56 -27.52 -13.18
CA ALA A 161 2.11 -28.78 -12.56
C ALA A 161 0.99 -29.44 -13.37
N ARG A 162 0.00 -28.66 -13.83
CA ARG A 162 -1.10 -29.14 -14.67
C ARG A 162 -0.62 -29.68 -16.02
N LEU A 163 0.32 -28.98 -16.67
CA LEU A 163 0.89 -29.42 -17.95
C LEU A 163 1.70 -30.72 -17.78
N ASN A 164 2.47 -30.86 -16.70
CA ASN A 164 3.21 -32.08 -16.39
C ASN A 164 2.27 -33.27 -16.14
N GLU A 165 1.15 -33.05 -15.44
CA GLU A 165 0.13 -34.08 -15.24
C GLU A 165 -0.48 -34.56 -16.58
N GLN A 166 -0.88 -33.61 -17.44
CA GLN A 166 -1.41 -33.92 -18.77
C GLN A 166 -0.41 -34.70 -19.63
N LEU A 167 0.88 -34.34 -19.56
CA LEU A 167 1.94 -35.03 -20.28
C LEU A 167 2.14 -36.46 -19.76
N SER A 168 2.14 -36.65 -18.43
CA SER A 168 2.23 -37.97 -17.82
C SER A 168 1.04 -38.86 -18.20
N GLN A 169 -0.18 -38.32 -18.18
CA GLN A 169 -1.38 -39.04 -18.63
C GLN A 169 -1.33 -39.41 -20.12
N ALA A 170 -0.84 -38.50 -20.98
CA ALA A 170 -0.68 -38.78 -22.40
C ALA A 170 0.36 -39.89 -22.66
N GLN A 171 1.48 -39.88 -21.93
CA GLN A 171 2.50 -40.94 -21.99
C GLN A 171 1.94 -42.29 -21.54
N LEU A 172 1.19 -42.35 -20.43
CA LEU A 172 0.54 -43.57 -19.96
C LEU A 172 -0.48 -44.10 -20.97
N ASN A 173 -1.30 -43.23 -21.56
CA ASN A 173 -2.26 -43.61 -22.59
C ASN A 173 -1.57 -44.16 -23.86
N ALA A 174 -0.44 -43.58 -24.26
CA ALA A 174 0.36 -44.09 -25.37
C ALA A 174 0.97 -45.46 -25.07
N LEU A 175 1.52 -45.64 -23.85
CA LEU A 175 2.07 -46.91 -23.38
C LEU A 175 0.99 -48.00 -23.32
N ARG A 176 -0.19 -47.67 -22.80
CA ARG A 176 -1.34 -48.58 -22.76
C ARG A 176 -1.74 -49.05 -24.16
N ARG A 177 -1.79 -48.14 -25.14
CA ARG A 177 -2.10 -48.49 -26.54
C ARG A 177 -1.05 -49.39 -27.19
N GLN A 178 0.21 -49.37 -26.73
CA GLN A 178 1.24 -50.30 -27.20
C GLN A 178 1.10 -51.71 -26.57
N ILE A 179 0.54 -51.80 -25.37
CA ILE A 179 0.41 -53.06 -24.62
C ILE A 179 -0.92 -53.77 -24.92
N GLU A 180 -2.00 -53.05 -25.20
CA GLU A 180 -3.23 -53.65 -25.74
C GLU A 180 -2.90 -54.19 -27.15
N PRO A 181 -2.79 -55.52 -27.34
CA PRO A 181 -2.60 -56.05 -28.67
C PRO A 181 -3.85 -55.65 -29.45
N HIS A 182 -3.67 -55.10 -30.64
CA HIS A 182 -4.76 -55.07 -31.59
C HIS A 182 -5.06 -56.53 -31.93
N PHE A 183 -5.89 -57.19 -31.10
CA PHE A 183 -6.54 -58.44 -31.42
C PHE A 183 -7.55 -58.12 -32.52
N LEU A 184 -7.04 -57.92 -33.73
CA LEU A 184 -7.78 -58.20 -34.95
C LEU A 184 -7.62 -59.71 -35.19
N PHE A 185 -8.47 -60.48 -34.53
CA PHE A 185 -9.11 -61.65 -35.12
C PHE A 185 -10.61 -61.35 -35.19
#